data_AF-A0A117NMX1-F1
#
_entry.id   AF-A0A117NMX1-F1
#
_cell.length_a   1.000
_cell.length_b   1.000
_cell.length_c   1.000
_cell.angle_alpha   90.00
_cell.angle_beta   90.00
_cell.angle_gamma   90.00
#
_symmetry.space_group_name_H-M   'P 1'
#
loop_
_entity.id
_entity.type
_entity.pdbx_description
1 polymer ?
#
loop_
_entity_poly.entity_id
_entity_poly.type
_entity_poly.pdbx_seq_one_letter_code
_entity_poly.pdbx_strand_id
1 'polypeptide(L)'
;MKYSLLFTPYVQSFAIEHAKSNPEDVDLLSKSQKRTIISSLAGYCVQEKWDVLMRLFPDLVRETILEVFLETLIYKQIFDRLFMAPFWYFDGKMSPSDEGDEMFSARLQHLYDRFYETNPLMAANWRSETNRLANGMNLNRVSSIDLGTHHRDRRQSFIDQFVKETLSSEPIKWLLKDPSSKEEEDKRYRLLYRVYQLAVESAADLGNIRGHLDFHTLAALPETFTSGEGDRMRSHEYNLLNAGDRLDGHRILMLVHPGIVRRYICARERHFIEYSFPAYVVVQE
;
A
#
# COMPACT_ATOMS: atom_id res chain seq x y z
N MET A 1 18.05 -5.92 4.53
CA MET A 1 17.88 -5.54 3.11
C MET A 1 16.77 -4.50 3.08
N LYS A 2 17.07 -3.23 2.77
CA LYS A 2 16.01 -2.21 2.62
C LYS A 2 15.30 -2.46 1.30
N TYR A 3 14.00 -2.69 1.34
CA TYR A 3 13.18 -2.85 0.13
C TYR A 3 12.81 -1.47 -0.38
N SER A 4 13.06 -1.23 -1.65
CA SER A 4 12.44 -0.12 -2.36
C SER A 4 11.25 -0.68 -3.12
N LEU A 5 10.05 -0.22 -2.78
CA LEU A 5 8.86 -0.55 -3.55
C LEU A 5 8.89 0.28 -4.83
N LEU A 6 9.13 -0.37 -5.97
CA LEU A 6 9.41 0.30 -7.25
C LEU A 6 8.26 1.19 -7.74
N PHE A 7 7.03 0.96 -7.26
CA PHE A 7 5.87 1.76 -7.60
C PHE A 7 5.76 3.06 -6.79
N THR A 8 6.47 3.20 -5.67
CA THR A 8 6.36 4.37 -4.78
C THR A 8 6.61 5.71 -5.50
N PRO A 9 7.70 5.88 -6.28
CA PRO A 9 7.91 7.13 -7.01
C PRO A 9 6.80 7.44 -8.02
N TYR A 10 6.18 6.39 -8.59
CA TYR A 10 5.11 6.54 -9.58
C TYR A 10 3.78 6.95 -8.93
N VAL A 11 3.48 6.48 -7.72
CA VAL A 11 2.29 6.93 -6.97
C VAL A 11 2.44 8.41 -6.62
N GLN A 12 3.61 8.80 -6.12
CA GLN A 12 3.90 10.19 -5.78
C GLN A 12 3.83 11.10 -7.02
N SER A 13 4.49 10.74 -8.13
CA SER A 13 4.37 11.49 -9.39
C SER A 13 2.93 11.56 -9.91
N PHE A 14 2.16 10.47 -9.81
CA PHE A 14 0.74 10.47 -10.20
C PHE A 14 -0.07 11.46 -9.35
N ALA A 15 0.14 11.48 -8.03
CA ALA A 15 -0.54 12.39 -7.14
C ALA A 15 -0.19 13.85 -7.46
N ILE A 16 1.10 14.19 -7.56
CA ILE A 16 1.58 15.55 -7.90
C ILE A 16 0.99 16.04 -9.23
N GLU A 17 1.01 15.19 -10.26
CA GLU A 17 0.57 15.58 -11.59
C GLU A 17 -0.95 15.80 -11.66
N HIS A 18 -1.72 14.91 -11.03
CA HIS A 18 -3.16 14.83 -11.26
C HIS A 18 -4.04 15.28 -10.08
N ALA A 19 -3.50 15.51 -8.89
CA ALA A 19 -4.26 16.10 -7.79
C ALA A 19 -4.60 17.56 -8.08
N LYS A 20 -5.79 17.99 -7.63
CA LYS A 20 -6.14 19.42 -7.53
C LYS A 20 -5.13 20.13 -6.65
N SER A 21 -4.65 21.28 -7.11
CA SER A 21 -3.48 21.97 -6.54
C SER A 21 -3.77 23.41 -6.11
N ASN A 22 -4.94 23.96 -6.43
CA ASN A 22 -5.29 25.30 -5.97
C ASN A 22 -5.88 25.19 -4.56
N PRO A 23 -5.48 26.04 -3.60
CA PRO A 23 -6.09 26.05 -2.27
C PRO A 23 -7.63 26.19 -2.30
N GLU A 24 -8.15 26.94 -3.27
CA GLU A 24 -9.60 27.12 -3.50
C GLU A 24 -10.33 25.81 -3.84
N ASP A 25 -9.63 24.81 -4.40
CA ASP A 25 -10.22 23.50 -4.72
C ASP A 25 -10.71 22.78 -3.44
N VAL A 26 -10.06 23.05 -2.30
CA VAL A 26 -10.49 22.55 -0.99
C VAL A 26 -11.84 23.15 -0.58
N ASP A 27 -12.08 24.41 -0.93
CA ASP A 27 -13.32 25.13 -0.58
C ASP A 27 -14.49 24.69 -1.45
N LEU A 28 -14.22 24.21 -2.67
CA LEU A 28 -15.21 23.61 -3.56
C LEU A 28 -15.74 22.25 -3.05
N LEU A 29 -15.01 21.57 -2.16
CA LEU A 29 -15.48 20.32 -1.57
C LEU A 29 -16.60 20.59 -0.55
N SER A 30 -17.76 19.98 -0.79
CA SER A 30 -18.86 20.00 0.17
C SER A 30 -18.49 19.33 1.50
N LYS A 31 -19.22 19.68 2.57
CA LYS A 31 -19.03 19.07 3.90
C LYS A 31 -19.15 17.54 3.88
N SER A 32 -20.05 17.00 3.06
CA SER A 32 -20.22 15.54 2.91
C SER A 32 -19.01 14.92 2.21
N GLN A 33 -18.49 15.54 1.15
CA GLN A 33 -17.29 15.07 0.45
C GLN A 33 -16.07 15.06 1.37
N LYS A 34 -15.83 16.16 2.10
CA LYS A 34 -14.76 16.26 3.10
C LYS A 34 -14.84 15.12 4.13
N ARG A 35 -16.04 14.86 4.68
CA ARG A 35 -16.27 13.75 5.61
C ARG A 35 -15.99 12.39 4.97
N THR A 36 -16.47 12.18 3.76
CA THR A 36 -16.29 10.91 3.05
C THR A 36 -14.81 10.64 2.78
N ILE A 37 -14.04 11.63 2.32
CA ILE A 37 -12.58 11.51 2.10
C ILE A 37 -11.87 11.04 3.38
N ILE A 38 -12.11 11.70 4.52
CA ILE A 38 -11.50 11.31 5.80
C ILE A 38 -11.93 9.89 6.21
N SER A 39 -13.22 9.55 6.05
CA SER A 39 -13.71 8.21 6.39
C SER A 39 -13.15 7.11 5.48
N SER A 40 -12.89 7.41 4.20
CA SER A 40 -12.24 6.47 3.26
C SER A 40 -10.79 6.21 3.63
N LEU A 41 -10.17 7.11 4.40
CA LEU A 41 -8.83 6.98 4.97
C LEU A 41 -8.83 6.31 6.36
N ALA A 42 -9.92 5.65 6.79
CA ALA A 42 -9.92 4.92 8.05
C ALA A 42 -8.77 3.89 8.13
N GLY A 43 -8.07 3.87 9.27
CA GLY A 43 -6.86 3.08 9.49
C GLY A 43 -5.57 3.70 8.92
N TYR A 44 -5.69 4.79 8.16
CA TYR A 44 -4.58 5.54 7.55
C TYR A 44 -4.54 6.99 8.04
N CYS A 45 -5.68 7.61 8.37
CA CYS A 45 -5.76 8.97 8.90
C CYS A 45 -6.57 9.00 10.20
N VAL A 46 -6.19 9.87 11.14
CA VAL A 46 -7.01 10.12 12.33
C VAL A 46 -8.40 10.61 11.93
N GLN A 47 -9.43 10.06 12.56
CA GLN A 47 -10.83 10.28 12.16
C GLN A 47 -11.42 11.53 12.81
N GLU A 48 -10.78 12.67 12.54
CA GLU A 48 -11.17 13.97 13.08
C GLU A 48 -12.00 14.77 12.06
N LYS A 49 -12.70 15.80 12.54
CA LYS A 49 -13.41 16.73 11.65
C LYS A 49 -12.39 17.46 10.78
N TRP A 50 -12.74 17.71 9.51
CA TRP A 50 -11.88 18.39 8.53
C TRP A 50 -11.17 19.63 9.10
N ASP A 51 -11.93 20.58 9.66
CA ASP A 51 -11.37 21.84 10.17
C ASP A 51 -10.43 21.67 11.37
N VAL A 52 -10.62 20.61 12.16
CA VAL A 52 -9.70 20.27 13.27
C VAL A 52 -8.42 19.70 12.68
N LEU A 53 -8.56 18.73 11.78
CA LEU A 53 -7.43 18.07 11.15
C LEU A 53 -6.54 19.06 10.37
N MET A 54 -7.14 19.99 9.63
CA MET A 54 -6.38 21.02 8.89
C MET A 54 -5.53 21.90 9.82
N ARG A 55 -6.00 22.18 11.04
CA ARG A 55 -5.25 22.97 12.04
C ARG A 55 -4.09 22.19 12.67
N LEU A 56 -4.13 20.87 12.62
CA LEU A 56 -3.07 20.01 13.15
C LEU A 56 -1.97 19.75 12.10
N PHE A 57 -2.32 19.80 10.82
CA PHE A 57 -1.33 19.62 9.75
C PHE A 57 -0.40 20.83 9.66
N PRO A 58 0.91 20.58 9.42
CA PRO A 58 1.86 21.62 9.06
C PRO A 58 1.39 22.41 7.85
N ASP A 59 1.79 23.68 7.77
CA ASP A 59 1.31 24.60 6.73
C ASP A 59 1.48 24.06 5.31
N LEU A 60 2.65 23.51 4.95
CA LEU A 60 2.86 22.99 3.60
C LEU A 60 1.99 21.76 3.30
N VAL A 61 1.79 20.88 4.28
CA VAL A 61 0.87 19.73 4.12
C VAL A 61 -0.56 20.24 3.93
N ARG A 62 -0.96 21.32 4.62
CA ARG A 62 -2.28 21.93 4.46
C ARG A 62 -2.48 22.49 3.05
N GLU A 63 -1.45 23.12 2.50
CA GLU A 63 -1.46 23.65 1.13
C GLU A 63 -1.55 22.55 0.06
N THR A 64 -0.90 21.40 0.29
CA THR A 64 -0.88 20.27 -0.65
C THR A 64 -1.81 19.12 -0.26
N ILE A 65 -2.77 19.35 0.64
CA ILE A 65 -3.49 18.26 1.31
C ILE A 65 -4.27 17.33 0.36
N LEU A 66 -4.79 17.87 -0.74
CA LEU A 66 -5.53 17.08 -1.73
C LEU A 66 -4.61 16.06 -2.42
N GLU A 67 -3.35 16.43 -2.65
CA GLU A 67 -2.31 15.55 -3.17
C GLU A 67 -1.99 14.43 -2.17
N VAL A 68 -1.74 14.79 -0.91
CA VAL A 68 -1.39 13.81 0.13
C VAL A 68 -2.54 12.82 0.38
N PHE A 69 -3.79 13.29 0.36
CA PHE A 69 -4.96 12.40 0.44
C PHE A 69 -5.11 11.49 -0.78
N LEU A 70 -4.85 12.00 -1.99
CA LEU A 70 -4.90 11.19 -3.21
C LEU A 70 -3.83 10.10 -3.16
N GLU A 71 -2.60 10.48 -2.83
CA GLU A 71 -1.47 9.57 -2.66
C GLU A 71 -1.82 8.47 -1.64
N THR A 72 -2.31 8.86 -0.47
CA THR A 72 -2.66 7.93 0.61
C THR A 72 -3.79 6.97 0.21
N LEU A 73 -4.82 7.44 -0.48
CA LEU A 73 -5.92 6.59 -0.96
C LEU A 73 -5.43 5.53 -1.96
N ILE A 74 -4.53 5.91 -2.87
CA ILE A 74 -3.94 4.97 -3.84
C ILE A 74 -3.09 3.92 -3.11
N TYR A 75 -2.22 4.33 -2.19
CA TYR A 75 -1.46 3.38 -1.38
C TYR A 75 -2.35 2.46 -0.56
N LYS A 76 -3.41 3.00 0.06
CA LYS A 76 -4.38 2.20 0.82
C LYS A 76 -4.96 1.09 -0.05
N GLN A 77 -5.45 1.40 -1.25
CA GLN A 77 -5.97 0.38 -2.18
C GLN A 77 -4.92 -0.66 -2.55
N ILE A 78 -3.69 -0.23 -2.86
CA ILE A 78 -2.59 -1.13 -3.22
C ILE A 78 -2.23 -2.07 -2.06
N PHE A 79 -2.01 -1.53 -0.86
CA PHE A 79 -1.58 -2.32 0.29
C PHE A 79 -2.68 -3.28 0.76
N ASP A 80 -3.91 -2.79 0.91
CA ASP A 80 -5.04 -3.60 1.38
C ASP A 80 -5.30 -4.79 0.43
N ARG A 81 -5.21 -4.56 -0.89
CA ARG A 81 -5.53 -5.58 -1.90
C ARG A 81 -4.37 -6.53 -2.19
N LEU A 82 -3.14 -6.02 -2.28
CA LEU A 82 -2.02 -6.76 -2.86
C LEU A 82 -1.03 -7.26 -1.80
N PHE A 83 -0.75 -6.44 -0.79
CA PHE A 83 0.32 -6.72 0.18
C PHE A 83 -0.21 -7.42 1.43
N MET A 84 -1.35 -6.99 1.96
CA MET A 84 -1.96 -7.58 3.15
C MET A 84 -2.74 -8.88 2.85
N ALA A 85 -2.93 -9.22 1.58
CA ALA A 85 -3.61 -10.43 1.13
C ALA A 85 -2.68 -11.28 0.24
N PRO A 86 -1.66 -11.98 0.78
CA PRO A 86 -0.62 -12.67 0.00
C PRO A 86 -1.11 -13.71 -1.02
N PHE A 87 -2.36 -14.17 -0.91
CA PHE A 87 -2.96 -15.18 -1.79
C PHE A 87 -3.98 -14.60 -2.78
N TRP A 88 -4.08 -13.28 -2.93
CA TRP A 88 -5.13 -12.58 -3.68
C TRP A 88 -5.34 -13.07 -5.13
N TYR A 89 -4.30 -13.60 -5.77
CA TYR A 89 -4.34 -14.08 -7.15
C TYR A 89 -4.49 -15.61 -7.28
N PHE A 90 -4.57 -16.37 -6.18
CA PHE A 90 -4.78 -17.82 -6.24
C PHE A 90 -6.25 -18.13 -6.57
N ASP A 91 -6.48 -19.06 -7.51
CA ASP A 91 -7.81 -19.37 -8.05
C ASP A 91 -8.28 -20.80 -7.89
N GLY A 92 -7.44 -21.69 -7.33
CA GLY A 92 -7.84 -23.06 -7.02
C GLY A 92 -8.17 -23.92 -8.24
N LYS A 93 -7.84 -23.47 -9.45
CA LYS A 93 -8.10 -24.22 -10.69
C LYS A 93 -7.36 -25.56 -10.67
N MET A 94 -8.08 -26.63 -11.02
CA MET A 94 -7.51 -27.96 -11.18
C MET A 94 -7.07 -28.27 -12.62
N SER A 95 -7.55 -27.48 -13.60
CA SER A 95 -7.16 -27.60 -15.00
C SER A 95 -7.36 -26.28 -15.77
N PRO A 96 -6.82 -26.12 -16.99
CA PRO A 96 -7.02 -24.90 -17.79
C PRO A 96 -8.49 -24.57 -18.11
N SER A 97 -9.36 -25.58 -18.17
CA SER A 97 -10.80 -25.41 -18.42
C SER A 97 -11.64 -25.21 -17.15
N ASP A 98 -11.03 -25.32 -15.98
CA ASP A 98 -11.68 -25.05 -14.70
C ASP A 98 -11.87 -23.54 -14.53
N GLU A 99 -13.05 -23.10 -14.07
CA GLU A 99 -13.33 -21.70 -13.77
C GLU A 99 -12.59 -21.23 -12.50
N GLY A 100 -12.24 -22.18 -11.63
CA GLY A 100 -11.64 -21.92 -10.33
C GLY A 100 -12.69 -21.68 -9.24
N ASP A 101 -12.21 -21.30 -8.05
CA ASP A 101 -13.04 -20.99 -6.89
C ASP A 101 -12.72 -19.58 -6.40
N GLU A 102 -13.68 -18.66 -6.50
CA GLU A 102 -13.54 -17.27 -6.07
C GLU A 102 -13.20 -17.15 -4.58
N MET A 103 -13.59 -18.13 -3.76
CA MET A 103 -13.31 -18.17 -2.33
C MET A 103 -11.97 -18.82 -1.99
N PHE A 104 -11.23 -19.34 -2.98
CA PHE A 104 -10.01 -20.10 -2.74
C PHE A 104 -8.94 -19.25 -2.05
N SER A 105 -8.71 -18.02 -2.53
CA SER A 105 -7.76 -17.07 -1.93
C SER A 105 -8.10 -16.76 -0.46
N ALA A 106 -9.38 -16.52 -0.17
CA ALA A 106 -9.86 -16.26 1.18
C ALA A 106 -9.70 -17.47 2.12
N ARG A 107 -9.94 -18.70 1.61
CA ARG A 107 -9.73 -19.93 2.37
C ARG A 107 -8.24 -20.19 2.64
N LEU A 108 -7.36 -19.91 1.67
CA LEU A 108 -5.91 -19.98 1.89
C LEU A 108 -5.45 -18.97 2.94
N GLN A 109 -5.99 -17.75 2.90
CA GLN A 109 -5.72 -16.74 3.92
C GLN A 109 -6.17 -17.22 5.31
N HIS A 110 -7.39 -17.74 5.43
CA HIS A 110 -7.88 -18.27 6.70
C HIS A 110 -6.99 -19.41 7.23
N LEU A 111 -6.58 -20.34 6.37
CA LEU A 111 -5.68 -21.43 6.77
C LEU A 111 -4.32 -20.90 7.25
N TYR A 112 -3.76 -19.91 6.54
CA TYR A 112 -2.53 -19.24 6.97
C TYR A 112 -2.67 -18.62 8.36
N ASP A 113 -3.76 -17.91 8.62
CA ASP A 113 -4.00 -17.25 9.90
C ASP A 113 -4.05 -18.29 11.04
N ARG A 114 -4.71 -19.43 10.82
CA ARG A 114 -4.74 -20.54 11.79
C ARG A 114 -3.37 -21.19 12.01
N PHE A 115 -2.57 -21.32 10.94
CA PHE A 115 -1.18 -21.78 11.08
C PHE A 115 -0.34 -20.77 11.84
N TYR A 116 -0.56 -19.47 11.62
CA TYR A 116 0.17 -18.41 12.29
C TYR A 116 -0.11 -18.39 13.79
N GLU A 117 -1.37 -18.54 14.20
CA GLU A 117 -1.76 -18.72 15.61
C GLU A 117 -1.07 -19.93 16.26
N THR A 118 -0.87 -21.01 15.51
CA THR A 118 -0.29 -22.25 16.01
C THR A 118 1.24 -22.20 16.08
N ASN A 119 1.88 -21.72 15.00
CA ASN A 119 3.33 -21.62 14.88
C ASN A 119 3.70 -20.55 13.84
N PRO A 120 3.96 -19.30 14.28
CA PRO A 120 4.25 -18.18 13.39
C PRO A 120 5.40 -18.43 12.40
N LEU A 121 6.45 -19.11 12.86
CA LEU A 121 7.62 -19.41 12.04
C LEU A 121 7.29 -20.40 10.92
N MET A 122 6.58 -21.48 11.24
CA MET A 122 6.21 -22.48 10.24
C MET A 122 5.15 -21.94 9.28
N ALA A 123 4.21 -21.13 9.76
CA ALA A 123 3.25 -20.43 8.92
C ALA A 123 3.94 -19.49 7.93
N ALA A 124 4.88 -18.67 8.41
CA ALA A 124 5.69 -17.77 7.58
C ALA A 124 6.45 -18.53 6.48
N ASN A 125 7.09 -19.65 6.84
CA ASN A 125 7.75 -20.52 5.88
C ASN A 125 6.77 -21.06 4.85
N TRP A 126 5.63 -21.59 5.28
CA TRP A 126 4.58 -22.10 4.40
C TRP A 126 4.11 -21.04 3.41
N ARG A 127 3.76 -19.83 3.86
CA ARG A 127 3.35 -18.72 2.98
C ARG A 127 4.45 -18.41 1.95
N SER A 128 5.70 -18.28 2.40
CA SER A 128 6.81 -17.90 1.52
C SER A 128 7.12 -18.97 0.47
N GLU A 129 7.12 -20.25 0.85
CA GLU A 129 7.39 -21.34 -0.09
C GLU A 129 6.22 -21.56 -1.06
N THR A 130 4.97 -21.45 -0.59
CA THR A 130 3.78 -21.47 -1.44
C THR A 130 3.84 -20.39 -2.52
N ASN A 131 4.12 -19.14 -2.12
CA ASN A 131 4.27 -18.03 -3.08
C ASN A 131 5.48 -18.24 -4.00
N ARG A 132 6.63 -18.65 -3.46
CA ARG A 132 7.86 -18.86 -4.24
C ARG A 132 7.68 -19.92 -5.33
N LEU A 133 6.95 -21.00 -5.04
CA LEU A 133 6.64 -22.05 -6.02
C LEU A 133 5.57 -21.58 -7.00
N ALA A 134 4.52 -20.90 -6.52
CA ALA A 134 3.47 -20.32 -7.35
C ALA A 134 3.98 -19.27 -8.34
N ASN A 135 5.10 -18.60 -8.04
CA ASN A 135 5.73 -17.58 -8.88
C ASN A 135 7.08 -18.03 -9.48
N GLY A 136 7.34 -19.33 -9.52
CA GLY A 136 8.61 -19.87 -9.99
C GLY A 136 8.83 -19.65 -11.49
N MET A 137 9.65 -18.67 -11.86
CA MET A 137 9.96 -18.35 -13.26
C MET A 137 11.39 -18.73 -13.71
N ASN A 138 12.19 -19.32 -12.82
CA ASN A 138 13.60 -19.66 -13.09
C ASN A 138 13.79 -21.18 -13.10
N LEU A 139 14.03 -21.76 -14.29
CA LEU A 139 14.22 -23.20 -14.48
C LEU A 139 15.42 -23.80 -13.73
N ASN A 140 16.37 -22.97 -13.27
CA ASN A 140 17.45 -23.44 -12.39
C ASN A 140 16.97 -23.68 -10.94
N ARG A 141 15.75 -23.24 -10.60
CA ARG A 141 15.17 -23.31 -9.24
C ARG A 141 13.84 -24.08 -9.18
N VAL A 142 13.19 -24.33 -10.33
CA VAL A 142 11.93 -25.06 -10.44
C VAL A 142 11.96 -26.01 -11.63
N SER A 143 11.21 -27.11 -11.56
CA SER A 143 11.12 -28.12 -12.62
C SER A 143 10.20 -27.72 -13.79
N SER A 144 9.24 -26.81 -13.54
CA SER A 144 8.35 -26.23 -14.54
C SER A 144 8.03 -24.78 -14.17
N ILE A 145 7.80 -23.93 -15.18
CA ILE A 145 7.37 -22.54 -15.04
C ILE A 145 5.88 -22.33 -15.34
N ASP A 146 5.12 -23.39 -15.59
CA ASP A 146 3.72 -23.30 -16.04
C ASP A 146 2.85 -22.62 -14.99
N LEU A 147 3.00 -23.02 -13.73
CA LEU A 147 2.28 -22.40 -12.60
C LEU A 147 2.68 -20.93 -12.41
N GLY A 148 3.98 -20.63 -12.52
CA GLY A 148 4.51 -19.27 -12.47
C GLY A 148 3.94 -18.38 -13.56
N THR A 149 3.85 -18.90 -14.79
CA THR A 149 3.30 -18.21 -15.95
C THR A 149 1.81 -17.95 -15.76
N HIS A 150 1.03 -18.97 -15.37
CA HIS A 150 -0.39 -18.84 -15.06
C HIS A 150 -0.66 -17.74 -14.04
N HIS A 151 0.04 -17.77 -12.89
CA HIS A 151 -0.19 -16.77 -11.85
C HIS A 151 0.29 -15.37 -12.23
N ARG A 152 1.38 -15.24 -12.99
CA ARG A 152 1.79 -13.94 -13.54
C ARG A 152 0.75 -13.36 -14.48
N ASP A 153 0.26 -14.16 -15.43
CA ASP A 153 -0.74 -13.71 -16.40
C ASP A 153 -2.05 -13.34 -15.68
N ARG A 154 -2.42 -14.11 -14.65
CA ARG A 154 -3.56 -13.80 -13.78
C ARG A 154 -3.37 -12.48 -13.03
N ARG A 155 -2.22 -12.22 -12.39
CA ARG A 155 -1.95 -10.92 -11.75
C ARG A 155 -2.06 -9.77 -12.75
N GLN A 156 -1.51 -9.94 -13.94
CA GLN A 156 -1.56 -8.93 -15.00
C GLN A 156 -3.01 -8.66 -15.47
N SER A 157 -3.86 -9.69 -15.49
CA SER A 157 -5.26 -9.56 -15.91
C SER A 157 -6.11 -8.64 -15.02
N PHE A 158 -5.76 -8.50 -13.74
CA PHE A 158 -6.49 -7.66 -12.80
C PHE A 158 -6.15 -6.16 -12.87
N ILE A 159 -5.05 -5.78 -13.52
CA ILE A 159 -4.55 -4.40 -13.49
C ILE A 159 -5.57 -3.42 -14.11
N ASP A 160 -6.17 -3.78 -15.24
CA ASP A 160 -7.17 -2.94 -15.92
C ASP A 160 -8.38 -2.66 -15.00
N GLN A 161 -8.87 -3.69 -14.32
CA GLN A 161 -9.93 -3.56 -13.33
C GLN A 161 -9.50 -2.65 -12.17
N PHE A 162 -8.31 -2.84 -11.61
CA PHE A 162 -7.82 -2.02 -10.50
C PHE A 162 -7.70 -0.53 -10.87
N VAL A 163 -7.19 -0.22 -12.06
CA VAL A 163 -7.11 1.16 -12.56
C VAL A 163 -8.50 1.77 -12.68
N LYS A 164 -9.46 1.06 -13.30
CA LYS A 164 -10.84 1.53 -13.47
C LYS A 164 -11.54 1.75 -12.13
N GLU A 165 -11.41 0.82 -11.19
CA GLU A 165 -11.98 0.96 -9.84
C GLU A 165 -11.36 2.15 -9.07
N THR A 166 -10.05 2.37 -9.21
CA THR A 166 -9.37 3.51 -8.58
C THR A 166 -9.87 4.83 -9.16
N LEU A 167 -9.93 4.96 -10.49
CA LEU A 167 -10.39 6.18 -11.17
C LEU A 167 -11.89 6.43 -11.03
N SER A 168 -12.70 5.40 -10.75
CA SER A 168 -14.13 5.53 -10.50
C SER A 168 -14.48 5.76 -9.03
N SER A 169 -13.54 5.58 -8.11
CA SER A 169 -13.71 5.83 -6.68
C SER A 169 -14.05 7.31 -6.43
N GLU A 170 -15.24 7.57 -5.89
CA GLU A 170 -15.71 8.92 -5.58
C GLU A 170 -14.73 9.79 -4.77
N PRO A 171 -14.16 9.35 -3.63
CA PRO A 171 -13.18 10.17 -2.90
C PRO A 171 -11.92 10.47 -3.74
N ILE A 172 -11.47 9.55 -4.60
CA ILE A 172 -10.34 9.79 -5.50
C ILE A 172 -10.71 10.78 -6.60
N LYS A 173 -11.88 10.60 -7.23
CA LYS A 173 -12.40 11.50 -8.28
C LYS A 173 -12.48 12.95 -7.81
N TRP A 174 -12.93 13.18 -6.58
CA TRP A 174 -13.05 14.56 -6.06
C TRP A 174 -11.71 15.25 -5.87
N LEU A 175 -10.63 14.48 -5.65
CA LEU A 175 -9.26 14.97 -5.48
C LEU A 175 -8.52 15.16 -6.81
N LEU A 176 -8.94 14.47 -7.88
CA LEU A 176 -8.32 14.57 -9.20
C LEU A 176 -8.74 15.86 -9.93
N LYS A 177 -7.80 16.48 -10.65
CA LYS A 177 -8.08 17.51 -11.66
C LYS A 177 -8.97 16.94 -12.76
N ASP A 178 -9.84 17.76 -13.33
CA ASP A 178 -10.54 17.39 -14.55
C ASP A 178 -9.54 17.33 -15.72
N PRO A 179 -9.52 16.25 -16.52
CA PRO A 179 -8.64 16.18 -17.69
C PRO A 179 -9.08 17.23 -18.71
N SER A 180 -8.12 17.98 -19.27
CA SER A 180 -8.38 19.02 -20.27
C SER A 180 -8.59 18.46 -21.68
N SER A 181 -8.16 17.22 -21.93
CA SER A 181 -8.31 16.54 -23.22
C SER A 181 -8.37 15.02 -23.05
N LYS A 182 -8.68 14.32 -24.14
CA LYS A 182 -8.67 12.85 -24.15
C LYS A 182 -7.26 12.30 -23.96
N GLU A 183 -6.24 12.98 -24.49
CA GLU A 183 -4.84 12.61 -24.35
C GLU A 183 -4.39 12.67 -22.88
N GLU A 184 -4.85 13.67 -22.12
CA GLU A 184 -4.58 13.76 -20.68
C GLU A 184 -5.30 12.68 -19.87
N GLU A 185 -6.53 12.33 -20.25
CA GLU A 185 -7.25 11.19 -19.67
C GLU A 185 -6.49 9.86 -19.92
N ASP A 186 -6.04 9.64 -21.16
CA ASP A 186 -5.29 8.43 -21.54
C ASP A 186 -3.89 8.40 -20.89
N LYS A 187 -3.26 9.56 -20.68
CA LYS A 187 -2.00 9.68 -19.94
C LYS A 187 -2.19 9.29 -18.47
N ARG A 188 -3.22 9.83 -17.80
CA ARG A 188 -3.59 9.48 -16.42
C ARG A 188 -3.82 7.98 -16.30
N TYR A 189 -4.58 7.39 -17.22
CA TYR A 189 -4.84 5.96 -17.25
C TYR A 189 -3.54 5.15 -17.32
N ARG A 190 -2.65 5.48 -18.26
CA ARG A 190 -1.37 4.77 -18.46
C ARG A 190 -0.43 4.89 -17.25
N LEU A 191 -0.37 6.05 -16.61
CA LEU A 191 0.45 6.25 -15.41
C LEU A 191 -0.06 5.39 -14.25
N LEU A 192 -1.38 5.36 -14.01
CA LEU A 192 -1.94 4.53 -12.96
C LEU A 192 -1.86 3.03 -13.30
N TYR A 193 -1.98 2.65 -14.57
CA TYR A 193 -1.70 1.29 -15.03
C TYR A 193 -0.26 0.88 -14.70
N ARG A 194 0.70 1.77 -14.92
CA ARG A 194 2.11 1.51 -14.58
C ARG A 194 2.32 1.35 -13.07
N VAL A 195 1.65 2.17 -12.25
CA VAL A 195 1.65 2.02 -10.79
C VAL A 195 1.19 0.61 -10.39
N TYR A 196 0.02 0.18 -10.87
CA TYR A 196 -0.51 -1.15 -10.51
C TYR A 196 0.32 -2.29 -11.07
N GLN A 197 0.86 -2.16 -12.29
CA GLN A 197 1.78 -3.15 -12.86
C GLN A 197 3.01 -3.37 -11.98
N LEU A 198 3.62 -2.30 -11.48
CA LEU A 198 4.77 -2.41 -10.58
C LEU A 198 4.37 -2.91 -9.19
N ALA A 199 3.18 -2.53 -8.71
CA ALA A 199 2.68 -2.95 -7.41
C ALA A 199 2.37 -4.45 -7.35
N VAL A 200 1.74 -5.03 -8.38
CA VAL A 200 1.41 -6.47 -8.40
C VAL A 200 2.67 -7.35 -8.43
N GLU A 201 3.70 -6.93 -9.17
CA GLU A 201 4.99 -7.65 -9.19
C GLU A 201 5.72 -7.48 -7.87
N SER A 202 5.76 -6.27 -7.31
CA SER A 202 6.40 -6.02 -6.00
C SER A 202 5.72 -6.82 -4.88
N ALA A 203 4.39 -6.95 -4.91
CA ALA A 203 3.64 -7.75 -3.95
C ALA A 203 3.94 -9.25 -4.07
N ALA A 204 4.02 -9.78 -5.30
CA ALA A 204 4.40 -11.17 -5.54
C ALA A 204 5.83 -11.46 -5.08
N ASP A 205 6.77 -10.57 -5.40
CA ASP A 205 8.16 -10.68 -4.97
C ASP A 205 8.29 -10.66 -3.45
N LEU A 206 7.62 -9.73 -2.77
CA LEU A 206 7.57 -9.67 -1.31
C LEU A 206 6.92 -10.94 -0.73
N GLY A 207 5.89 -11.46 -1.40
CA GLY A 207 5.24 -12.73 -1.11
C GLY A 207 6.22 -13.91 -1.05
N ASN A 208 7.25 -13.92 -1.91
CA ASN A 208 8.23 -15.01 -1.99
C ASN A 208 9.27 -15.00 -0.85
N ILE A 209 9.34 -13.92 -0.08
CA ILE A 209 10.38 -13.71 0.92
C ILE A 209 10.04 -14.49 2.19
N ARG A 210 11.03 -15.19 2.76
CA ARG A 210 10.88 -15.91 4.03
C ARG A 210 10.47 -15.00 5.16
N GLY A 211 9.91 -15.55 6.24
CA GLY A 211 9.50 -14.74 7.39
C GLY A 211 8.09 -14.16 7.23
N HIS A 212 7.53 -13.76 8.36
CA HIS A 212 6.24 -13.10 8.43
C HIS A 212 6.41 -11.63 8.08
N LEU A 213 5.48 -11.09 7.30
CA LEU A 213 5.43 -9.69 6.95
C LEU A 213 4.35 -9.05 7.83
N ASP A 214 4.78 -8.25 8.78
CA ASP A 214 3.93 -7.33 9.52
C ASP A 214 3.86 -6.00 8.79
N PHE A 215 2.67 -5.41 8.78
CA PHE A 215 2.44 -4.07 8.28
C PHE A 215 2.23 -3.14 9.44
N HIS A 216 3.11 -2.14 9.56
CA HIS A 216 2.97 -1.07 10.53
C HIS A 216 1.90 -0.09 10.05
N THR A 217 0.64 -0.46 10.31
CA THR A 217 -0.54 0.38 10.13
C THR A 217 -0.58 1.49 11.19
N LEU A 218 -1.48 2.47 11.04
CA LEU A 218 -1.59 3.57 12.00
C LEU A 218 -1.88 3.05 13.41
N ALA A 219 -2.64 1.97 13.55
CA ALA A 219 -2.95 1.34 14.83
C ALA A 219 -1.77 0.57 15.45
N ALA A 220 -0.78 0.16 14.64
CA ALA A 220 0.40 -0.58 15.10
C ALA A 220 1.61 0.34 15.38
N LEU A 221 1.56 1.59 14.91
CA LEU A 221 2.56 2.61 15.19
C LEU A 221 2.35 3.23 16.58
N PRO A 222 3.40 3.76 17.22
CA PRO A 222 3.23 4.59 18.40
C PRO A 222 2.43 5.85 18.04
N GLU A 223 1.81 6.48 19.03
CA GLU A 223 1.03 7.71 18.79
C GLU A 223 1.90 8.88 18.31
N THR A 224 3.20 8.86 18.63
CA THR A 224 4.15 9.95 18.34
C THR A 224 5.28 9.52 17.43
N PHE A 225 5.76 10.46 16.61
CA PHE A 225 6.92 10.28 15.76
C PHE A 225 8.21 10.23 16.58
N THR A 226 9.17 9.40 16.13
CA THR A 226 10.50 9.28 16.73
C THR A 226 11.54 9.02 15.65
N SER A 227 12.53 9.90 15.57
CA SER A 227 13.70 9.77 14.71
C SER A 227 14.65 8.70 15.25
N GLY A 228 15.34 7.99 14.36
CA GLY A 228 16.44 7.11 14.76
C GLY A 228 16.06 5.70 15.26
N GLU A 229 14.78 5.36 15.43
CA GLU A 229 14.35 3.96 15.65
C GLU A 229 14.43 3.15 14.34
N GLY A 230 15.64 2.82 13.88
CA GLY A 230 15.90 1.74 12.93
C GLY A 230 15.12 1.76 11.61
N ASP A 231 14.84 2.94 11.05
CA ASP A 231 13.97 3.12 9.87
C ASP A 231 12.54 2.58 10.08
N ARG A 232 11.98 2.66 11.30
CA ARG A 232 10.59 2.26 11.56
C ARG A 232 9.59 3.14 10.81
N MET A 233 9.85 4.44 10.79
CA MET A 233 9.02 5.43 10.13
C MET A 233 9.87 6.56 9.57
N ARG A 234 9.32 7.26 8.58
CA ARG A 234 9.87 8.45 7.94
C ARG A 234 8.73 9.47 7.79
N SER A 235 9.02 10.72 8.08
CA SER A 235 8.05 11.81 7.90
C SER A 235 7.86 12.14 6.43
N HIS A 236 6.69 12.70 6.08
CA HIS A 236 6.38 13.21 4.75
C HIS A 236 7.39 14.28 4.34
N GLU A 237 7.73 14.37 3.05
CA GLU A 237 8.61 15.43 2.57
C GLU A 237 8.05 16.84 2.85
N TYR A 238 6.71 16.97 2.78
CA TYR A 238 6.00 18.19 3.17
C TYR A 238 6.03 18.49 4.67
N ASN A 239 6.38 17.54 5.55
CA ASN A 239 6.66 17.84 6.96
C ASN A 239 8.05 18.50 7.14
N LEU A 240 9.03 18.14 6.31
CA LEU A 240 10.44 18.46 6.53
C LEU A 240 10.90 19.75 5.85
N LEU A 241 10.14 20.29 4.90
CA LEU A 241 10.55 21.49 4.16
C LEU A 241 10.62 22.75 5.06
N ASN A 242 9.98 22.75 6.24
CA ASN A 242 10.04 23.84 7.22
C ASN A 242 10.51 23.41 8.62
N ALA A 243 10.70 22.10 8.86
CA ALA A 243 11.09 21.56 10.15
C ALA A 243 12.54 21.12 10.11
N GLY A 244 13.39 21.73 10.93
CA GLY A 244 14.69 21.13 11.25
C GLY A 244 14.56 19.78 11.99
N ASP A 245 15.51 19.43 12.84
CA ASP A 245 15.60 18.11 13.50
C ASP A 245 14.56 17.82 14.62
N ARG A 246 13.30 18.32 14.57
CA ARG A 246 12.41 18.35 15.76
C ARG A 246 10.97 17.83 15.60
N LEU A 247 10.75 16.81 14.77
CA LEU A 247 9.43 16.13 14.71
C LEU A 247 9.22 15.14 15.87
N ASP A 248 10.27 14.80 16.62
CA ASP A 248 10.20 13.82 17.71
C ASP A 248 9.19 14.21 18.79
N GLY A 249 8.38 13.24 19.22
CA GLY A 249 7.33 13.42 20.23
C GLY A 249 6.02 14.02 19.69
N HIS A 250 5.98 14.48 18.43
CA HIS A 250 4.75 15.01 17.83
C HIS A 250 3.85 13.87 17.37
N ARG A 251 2.54 14.09 17.47
CA ARG A 251 1.54 13.07 17.13
C ARG A 251 1.56 12.72 15.64
N ILE A 252 1.43 11.44 15.33
CA ILE A 252 1.22 10.97 13.96
C ILE A 252 -0.26 11.18 13.59
N LEU A 253 -0.51 11.94 12.53
CA LEU A 253 -1.87 12.27 12.07
C LEU A 253 -2.31 11.39 10.92
N MET A 254 -1.37 10.99 10.06
CA MET A 254 -1.65 10.18 8.89
C MET A 254 -0.49 9.24 8.57
N LEU A 255 -0.84 8.09 8.03
CA LEU A 255 0.02 7.09 7.44
C LEU A 255 -0.25 7.12 5.93
N VAL A 256 0.68 7.65 5.15
CA VAL A 256 0.59 7.69 3.68
C VAL A 256 0.76 6.29 3.11
N HIS A 257 1.74 5.53 3.62
CA HIS A 257 1.81 4.09 3.38
C HIS A 257 2.36 3.32 4.59
N PRO A 258 1.93 2.07 4.82
CA PRO A 258 2.43 1.24 5.91
C PRO A 258 3.93 1.00 5.83
N GLY A 259 4.54 0.79 6.99
CA GLY A 259 5.87 0.21 7.09
C GLY A 259 5.80 -1.31 6.90
N ILE A 260 6.84 -1.92 6.35
CA ILE A 260 6.97 -3.36 6.24
C ILE A 260 8.03 -3.81 7.23
N VAL A 261 7.61 -4.70 8.12
CA VAL A 261 8.47 -5.31 9.12
C VAL A 261 8.47 -6.81 8.93
N ARG A 262 9.64 -7.40 8.99
CA ARG A 262 9.82 -8.82 8.76
C ARG A 262 10.24 -9.50 10.05
N ARG A 263 9.51 -10.55 10.43
CA ARG A 263 9.73 -11.37 11.63
C ARG A 263 9.86 -12.84 11.28
N TYR A 264 10.25 -13.66 12.26
CA TYR A 264 10.32 -15.12 12.13
C TYR A 264 11.10 -15.59 10.89
N ILE A 265 12.26 -14.98 10.64
CA ILE A 265 13.08 -15.29 9.47
C ILE A 265 13.80 -16.63 9.64
N CYS A 266 14.23 -16.94 10.87
CA CYS A 266 14.90 -18.20 11.19
C CYS A 266 14.47 -18.75 12.57
N ALA A 267 14.65 -20.06 12.76
CA ALA A 267 14.27 -20.75 14.00
C ALA A 267 15.07 -20.35 15.24
N ARG A 268 16.28 -19.81 15.04
CA ARG A 268 17.21 -19.46 16.13
C ARG A 268 17.01 -18.05 16.66
N GLU A 269 16.28 -17.20 15.96
CA GLU A 269 16.15 -15.77 16.28
C GLU A 269 14.68 -15.38 16.42
N ARG A 270 14.06 -15.82 17.52
CA ARG A 270 12.66 -15.49 17.86
C ARG A 270 12.38 -13.98 17.93
N HIS A 271 13.40 -13.12 17.89
CA HIS A 271 13.30 -11.67 18.09
C HIS A 271 13.98 -10.83 17.00
N PHE A 272 14.42 -11.41 15.87
CA PHE A 272 14.99 -10.58 14.79
C PHE A 272 13.84 -9.87 14.07
N ILE A 273 13.72 -8.57 14.34
CA ILE A 273 12.80 -7.64 13.67
C ILE A 273 13.61 -6.91 12.61
N GLU A 274 13.28 -7.12 11.34
CA GLU A 274 13.92 -6.42 10.22
C GLU A 274 12.95 -5.36 9.67
N TYR A 275 13.25 -4.10 9.91
CA TYR A 275 12.57 -2.97 9.26
C TYR A 275 12.97 -2.93 7.79
N SER A 276 12.06 -3.44 6.98
CA SER A 276 12.27 -3.71 5.55
C SER A 276 11.90 -2.48 4.71
N PHE A 277 10.88 -1.75 5.13
CA PHE A 277 10.42 -0.50 4.52
C PHE A 277 9.82 0.40 5.60
N PRO A 278 10.27 1.65 5.79
CA PRO A 278 9.74 2.52 6.84
C PRO A 278 8.30 2.93 6.54
N ALA A 279 7.47 3.05 7.58
CA ALA A 279 6.16 3.69 7.46
C ALA A 279 6.34 5.15 7.01
N TYR A 280 5.54 5.64 6.08
CA TYR A 280 5.60 7.04 5.64
C TYR A 280 4.43 7.80 6.23
N VAL A 281 4.74 8.80 7.05
CA VAL A 281 3.75 9.41 7.94
C VAL A 281 3.72 10.92 7.84
N VAL A 282 2.54 11.50 8.03
CA VAL A 282 2.38 12.92 8.30
C VAL A 282 2.29 13.14 9.80
N VAL A 283 3.15 14.01 10.29
CA VAL A 283 3.26 14.36 11.70
C VAL A 283 2.60 15.71 11.95
N GLN A 284 2.03 15.88 13.14
CA GLN A 284 1.52 17.16 13.63
C GLN A 284 2.66 18.20 13.74
N GLU A 285 2.32 19.47 13.49
CA GLU A 285 3.18 20.62 13.82
C GLU A 285 3.19 20.97 15.32
#